data_AF-A0AAV5A044-F1
#
_entry.id   AF-A0AAV5A044-F1
#
_cell.length_a   1.000
_cell.length_b   1.000
_cell.length_c   1.000
_cell.angle_alpha   90.00
_cell.angle_beta   90.00
_cell.angle_gamma   90.00
#
_symmetry.space_group_name_H-M   'P 1'
#
loop_
_entity.id
_entity.type
_entity.pdbx_description
1 polymer ?
#
loop_
_entity_poly.entity_id
_entity_poly.type
_entity_poly.pdbx_seq_one_letter_code
_entity_poly.pdbx_strand_id
1 'polypeptide(L)'
;MTSTLKRPWEDDETTEGNINQHSRKRRINGDLSILPLLKSSTSSPPSFQQPSQLLSFSNISVPCNVGRSEINKDNLRERRVEWSNASMKYYISPPLGANLAYGYKRWIRKPEGRERLDTLLQACSRLDLDAGSECRTRIQAERQRADVITWRGIGTKLLIAPYEGRDSWELNVMQVDGTIYLEEHSNDDIIDAKRRMSAKQQLMMYYGYAFESYCTTHLPPNHRKQVPAHRSSEGWGDEAVDTHVQWCSVVKTKLGDHRLILGGEVDCSFLLGVPLLCDISCQKEIVVGFRSPNGYIQNVQTFRTLDLPRMVRGKPNAWNPSLCLTWGESVITFLKREIRTYRDNIRTQLPKVPNSETGDSEGIVWRLTFTPGVNLSLRVLDQKEAKEVVNDEDRVGFLPRWYWDHLKDVRELPERAVPTNSQARANLQQADATAHSSSSSSRISAIGWTV
;
A
#
# COMPACT_ATOMS: atom_id res chain seq x y z
N MET A 1 -39.00 38.51 -35.87
CA MET A 1 -38.41 39.55 -35.00
C MET A 1 -37.06 39.00 -34.54
N THR A 2 -36.01 39.30 -35.31
CA THR A 2 -34.83 40.12 -34.92
C THR A 2 -33.94 39.43 -33.87
N SER A 3 -32.62 39.27 -33.95
CA SER A 3 -31.52 39.63 -34.87
C SER A 3 -30.27 39.07 -34.15
N THR A 4 -29.52 38.12 -34.71
CA THR A 4 -28.16 38.29 -35.26
C THR A 4 -27.24 39.26 -34.48
N LEU A 5 -26.08 38.78 -34.01
CA LEU A 5 -24.75 39.27 -34.42
C LEU A 5 -23.58 38.43 -33.85
N LYS A 6 -22.65 38.13 -34.76
CA LYS A 6 -21.37 37.43 -34.63
C LYS A 6 -20.24 38.46 -34.52
N ARG A 7 -19.22 38.17 -33.69
CA ARG A 7 -17.75 38.40 -33.86
C ARG A 7 -17.26 39.87 -34.02
N PRO A 8 -15.95 40.22 -33.89
CA PRO A 8 -14.74 39.38 -33.95
C PRO A 8 -13.62 39.69 -32.93
N TRP A 9 -12.56 38.88 -33.06
CA TRP A 9 -11.20 39.06 -32.54
C TRP A 9 -10.50 40.23 -33.26
N GLU A 10 -9.66 40.98 -32.54
CA GLU A 10 -8.56 41.77 -33.09
C GLU A 10 -7.31 41.57 -32.23
N ASP A 11 -6.21 41.30 -32.93
CA ASP A 11 -4.83 41.20 -32.44
C ASP A 11 -4.30 42.60 -32.10
N ASP A 12 -3.39 42.70 -31.12
CA ASP A 12 -2.34 43.71 -31.20
C ASP A 12 -1.03 43.29 -30.49
N GLU A 13 0.06 43.71 -31.10
CA GLU A 13 1.41 43.17 -30.97
C GLU A 13 2.20 43.68 -29.74
N THR A 14 3.17 42.84 -29.34
CA THR A 14 4.50 43.12 -28.77
C THR A 14 4.75 44.37 -27.89
N THR A 15 5.23 44.12 -26.67
CA THR A 15 6.33 44.93 -26.12
C THR A 15 7.21 44.08 -25.21
N GLU A 16 8.45 43.85 -25.67
CA GLU A 16 9.54 43.32 -24.86
C GLU A 16 9.89 44.34 -23.76
N GLY A 17 9.83 43.88 -22.50
CA GLY A 17 10.16 44.67 -21.32
C GLY A 17 11.01 43.85 -20.36
N ASN A 18 12.32 43.98 -20.54
CA ASN A 18 13.39 43.45 -19.70
C ASN A 18 13.23 43.89 -18.23
N ILE A 19 12.97 42.96 -17.29
CA ILE A 19 13.16 43.21 -15.85
C ILE A 19 14.02 42.09 -15.27
N ASN A 20 15.30 42.43 -15.18
CA ASN A 20 16.31 41.75 -14.41
C ASN A 20 15.97 41.77 -12.91
N GLN A 21 16.27 40.65 -12.24
CA GLN A 21 16.92 40.59 -10.93
C GLN A 21 16.55 41.67 -9.90
N HIS A 22 15.61 41.36 -9.01
CA HIS A 22 15.75 41.47 -7.54
C HIS A 22 14.38 41.43 -6.86
N SER A 23 13.96 40.25 -6.39
CA SER A 23 13.16 40.14 -5.16
C SER A 23 13.13 38.70 -4.65
N ARG A 24 14.24 38.22 -4.06
CA ARG A 24 14.17 37.15 -3.05
C ARG A 24 13.57 37.73 -1.77
N LYS A 25 12.26 38.00 -1.78
CA LYS A 25 11.52 38.33 -0.55
C LYS A 25 11.11 37.01 0.12
N ARG A 26 11.59 36.85 1.35
CA ARG A 26 11.42 35.72 2.27
C ARG A 26 9.94 35.37 2.42
N ARG A 27 9.56 34.12 2.12
CA ARG A 27 8.21 33.60 2.28
C ARG A 27 8.12 32.76 3.56
N ILE A 28 7.31 33.21 4.49
CA ILE A 28 6.97 32.52 5.74
C ILE A 28 5.51 32.83 6.02
N ASN A 29 4.63 31.95 5.54
CA ASN A 29 3.30 31.69 6.08
C ASN A 29 2.70 30.52 5.29
N GLY A 30 2.62 29.32 5.89
CA GLY A 30 1.76 28.21 5.47
C GLY A 30 1.57 27.95 3.97
N ASP A 31 2.61 28.11 3.14
CA ASP A 31 2.42 28.20 1.69
C ASP A 31 1.99 26.85 1.10
N LEU A 32 0.78 26.86 0.54
CA LEU A 32 0.22 25.83 -0.31
C LEU A 32 1.15 25.61 -1.51
N SER A 33 1.79 24.45 -1.57
CA SER A 33 2.62 24.05 -2.71
C SER A 33 1.77 23.26 -3.71
N ILE A 34 1.87 23.57 -5.00
CA ILE A 34 1.00 22.98 -6.03
C ILE A 34 1.82 22.22 -7.07
N LEU A 35 1.37 21.02 -7.40
CA LEU A 35 1.85 20.22 -8.54
C LEU A 35 0.69 20.03 -9.53
N PRO A 36 0.68 20.76 -10.66
CA PRO A 36 -0.33 20.61 -11.70
C PRO A 36 -0.35 19.21 -12.30
N LEU A 37 -1.52 18.70 -12.68
CA LEU A 37 -1.64 17.39 -13.31
C LEU A 37 -0.89 17.33 -14.66
N LEU A 38 -0.17 16.23 -14.86
CA LEU A 38 0.51 15.96 -16.12
C LEU A 38 -0.50 15.47 -17.18
N LYS A 39 -0.66 16.24 -18.26
CA LYS A 39 -1.61 15.92 -19.34
C LYS A 39 -1.03 14.99 -20.42
N SER A 40 0.29 14.97 -20.58
CA SER A 40 0.99 14.12 -21.54
C SER A 40 2.41 13.85 -21.07
N SER A 41 2.98 12.72 -21.52
CA SER A 41 4.38 12.37 -21.24
C SER A 41 5.19 12.62 -22.51
N THR A 42 6.25 13.43 -22.39
CA THR A 42 7.17 13.78 -23.48
C THR A 42 8.52 13.08 -23.36
N SER A 43 8.80 12.45 -22.22
CA SER A 43 10.04 11.73 -21.91
C SER A 43 9.82 10.22 -21.91
N SER A 44 10.92 9.46 -21.98
CA SER A 44 10.87 8.03 -21.66
C SER A 44 10.34 7.85 -20.23
N PRO A 45 9.43 6.90 -19.99
CA PRO A 45 8.92 6.66 -18.63
C PRO A 45 10.06 6.23 -17.71
N PRO A 46 10.00 6.58 -16.41
CA PRO A 46 10.97 6.10 -15.45
C PRO A 46 10.93 4.58 -15.35
N SER A 47 12.08 3.99 -15.03
CA SER A 47 12.16 2.56 -14.77
C SER A 47 11.24 2.19 -13.60
N PHE A 48 10.56 1.05 -13.71
CA PHE A 48 9.77 0.49 -12.62
C PHE A 48 10.25 -0.93 -12.35
N GLN A 49 10.80 -1.15 -11.16
CA GLN A 49 11.34 -2.44 -10.77
C GLN A 49 10.19 -3.40 -10.42
N GLN A 50 10.25 -4.63 -10.92
CA GLN A 50 9.32 -5.67 -10.50
C GLN A 50 9.34 -5.80 -8.95
N PRO A 51 8.18 -5.70 -8.28
CA PRO A 51 8.13 -5.79 -6.83
C PRO A 51 8.60 -7.17 -6.34
N SER A 52 9.46 -7.18 -5.32
CA SER A 52 9.91 -8.40 -4.65
C SER A 52 9.32 -8.46 -3.24
N GLN A 53 8.74 -9.59 -2.86
CA GLN A 53 8.16 -9.78 -1.53
C GLN A 53 9.26 -9.79 -0.45
N LEU A 54 9.00 -9.05 0.63
CA LEU A 54 9.84 -9.03 1.83
C LEU A 54 9.28 -9.98 2.88
N LEU A 55 7.98 -9.88 3.16
CA LEU A 55 7.26 -10.79 4.06
C LEU A 55 5.75 -10.79 3.76
N SER A 56 5.03 -11.66 4.43
CA SER A 56 3.57 -11.67 4.48
C SER A 56 3.05 -11.77 5.92
N PHE A 57 1.79 -11.41 6.11
CA PHE A 57 1.06 -11.63 7.35
C PHE A 57 -0.43 -11.83 7.05
N SER A 58 -1.14 -12.36 8.03
CA SER A 58 -2.57 -12.65 7.98
C SER A 58 -3.31 -11.75 8.97
N ASN A 59 -4.39 -11.14 8.52
CA ASN A 59 -5.42 -10.61 9.39
C ASN A 59 -6.47 -11.72 9.57
N ILE A 60 -6.68 -12.19 10.79
CA ILE A 60 -7.69 -13.19 11.11
C ILE A 60 -8.87 -12.55 11.83
N SER A 61 -10.01 -13.24 11.78
CA SER A 61 -11.25 -12.86 12.46
C SER A 61 -11.39 -13.64 13.76
N VAL A 62 -11.38 -12.95 14.90
CA VAL A 62 -11.55 -13.57 16.22
C VAL A 62 -12.81 -13.04 16.91
N PRO A 63 -13.53 -13.86 17.70
CA PRO A 63 -14.66 -13.37 18.49
C PRO A 63 -14.22 -12.29 19.49
N CYS A 64 -15.01 -11.22 19.62
CA CYS A 64 -14.73 -10.20 20.65
C CYS A 64 -14.97 -10.76 22.06
N ASN A 65 -14.00 -10.61 22.96
CA ASN A 65 -14.14 -10.94 24.37
C ASN A 65 -14.88 -9.84 25.14
N VAL A 66 -16.20 -9.74 24.97
CA VAL A 66 -17.02 -8.77 25.72
C VAL A 66 -17.79 -9.49 26.83
N GLY A 67 -17.76 -8.93 28.05
CA GLY A 67 -18.49 -9.45 29.21
C GLY A 67 -19.97 -9.75 28.92
N ARG A 68 -20.48 -10.79 29.61
CA ARG A 68 -21.69 -11.60 29.31
C ARG A 68 -23.05 -10.87 29.29
N SER A 69 -23.13 -9.55 29.40
CA SER A 69 -24.38 -8.81 29.42
C SER A 69 -24.54 -7.99 28.14
N GLU A 70 -25.33 -8.47 27.19
CA GLU A 70 -26.20 -7.70 26.28
C GLU A 70 -26.63 -8.59 25.10
N ILE A 71 -27.92 -8.52 24.78
CA ILE A 71 -28.64 -9.42 23.87
C ILE A 71 -28.44 -8.90 22.43
N ASN A 72 -27.36 -9.34 21.74
CA ASN A 72 -27.13 -9.35 20.27
C ASN A 72 -25.63 -9.49 19.89
N LYS A 73 -24.82 -10.31 20.58
CA LYS A 73 -23.34 -10.31 20.43
C LYS A 73 -22.75 -11.43 19.55
N ASP A 74 -23.54 -12.37 19.03
CA ASP A 74 -23.02 -13.60 18.39
C ASP A 74 -22.22 -13.39 17.09
N ASN A 75 -22.23 -12.17 16.52
CA ASN A 75 -21.51 -11.84 15.28
C ASN A 75 -20.44 -10.73 15.45
N LEU A 76 -20.13 -10.30 16.68
CA LEU A 76 -19.06 -9.32 16.90
C LEU A 76 -17.69 -10.00 16.77
N ARG A 77 -16.98 -9.63 15.71
CA ARG A 77 -15.64 -10.09 15.38
C ARG A 77 -14.67 -8.91 15.43
N GLU A 78 -13.45 -9.18 15.86
CA GLU A 78 -12.33 -8.26 15.78
C GLU A 78 -11.22 -8.84 14.89
N ARG A 79 -10.42 -7.94 14.34
CA ARG A 79 -9.28 -8.30 13.52
C ARG A 79 -8.05 -8.48 14.40
N ARG A 80 -7.37 -9.61 14.26
CA ARG A 80 -6.05 -9.84 14.86
C ARG A 80 -5.00 -10.11 13.79
N VAL A 81 -3.83 -9.49 13.94
CA VAL A 81 -2.68 -9.74 13.07
C VAL A 81 -1.99 -11.03 13.53
N GLU A 82 -1.75 -11.93 12.60
CA GLU A 82 -0.92 -13.13 12.77
C GLU A 82 0.20 -13.12 11.74
N TRP A 83 1.42 -13.37 12.20
CA TRP A 83 2.62 -13.36 11.36
C TRP A 83 2.83 -14.70 10.62
N SER A 84 1.78 -15.15 9.94
CA SER A 84 1.69 -16.43 9.26
C SER A 84 0.94 -16.26 7.92
N ASN A 85 0.77 -17.38 7.20
CA ASN A 85 -0.06 -17.45 5.99
C ASN A 85 -1.46 -18.05 6.28
N ALA A 86 -1.96 -17.97 7.52
CA ALA A 86 -3.24 -18.55 7.93
C ALA A 86 -4.44 -18.09 7.08
N SER A 87 -4.43 -16.83 6.63
CA SER A 87 -5.49 -16.25 5.78
C SER A 87 -5.24 -16.41 4.29
N MET A 88 -4.15 -17.07 3.87
CA MET A 88 -3.82 -17.25 2.46
C MET A 88 -4.81 -18.23 1.81
N LYS A 89 -5.39 -17.82 0.69
CA LYS A 89 -6.29 -18.65 -0.11
C LYS A 89 -5.69 -18.96 -1.48
N TYR A 90 -6.23 -19.98 -2.14
CA TYR A 90 -5.82 -20.42 -3.47
C TYR A 90 -6.96 -20.26 -4.46
N TYR A 91 -6.61 -19.85 -5.68
CA TYR A 91 -7.59 -19.67 -6.74
C TYR A 91 -8.26 -20.99 -7.14
N ILE A 92 -9.58 -20.93 -7.28
CA ILE A 92 -10.43 -21.92 -7.92
C ILE A 92 -11.44 -21.19 -8.82
N SER A 93 -11.78 -21.76 -9.98
CA SER A 93 -12.79 -21.14 -10.84
C SER A 93 -14.16 -21.18 -10.15
N PRO A 94 -14.90 -20.05 -10.12
CA PRO A 94 -16.25 -20.03 -9.59
C PRO A 94 -17.21 -20.76 -10.55
N PRO A 95 -18.35 -21.28 -10.05
CA PRO A 95 -19.37 -21.87 -10.92
C PRO A 95 -20.08 -20.78 -11.73
N LEU A 96 -20.37 -21.05 -13.00
CA LEU A 96 -21.24 -20.18 -13.79
C LEU A 96 -22.66 -20.22 -13.21
N GLY A 97 -23.33 -19.08 -13.20
CA GLY A 97 -24.64 -18.94 -12.55
C GLY A 97 -24.60 -18.82 -11.03
N ALA A 98 -23.42 -18.73 -10.38
CA ALA A 98 -23.36 -18.43 -8.95
C ALA A 98 -24.06 -17.10 -8.64
N ASN A 99 -24.91 -17.11 -7.62
CA ASN A 99 -25.58 -15.91 -7.13
C ASN A 99 -24.67 -15.14 -6.16
N LEU A 100 -24.14 -13.99 -6.59
CA LEU A 100 -23.31 -13.12 -5.77
C LEU A 100 -24.10 -12.42 -4.65
N ALA A 101 -25.43 -12.42 -4.67
CA ALA A 101 -26.24 -11.92 -3.55
C ALA A 101 -26.43 -12.96 -2.44
N TYR A 102 -26.10 -14.22 -2.71
CA TYR A 102 -26.22 -15.29 -1.73
C TYR A 102 -25.33 -15.01 -0.52
N GLY A 103 -25.90 -15.08 0.69
CA GLY A 103 -25.17 -14.82 1.93
C GLY A 103 -25.08 -13.35 2.36
N TYR A 104 -25.63 -12.40 1.60
CA TYR A 104 -25.59 -10.97 1.94
C TYR A 104 -26.10 -10.66 3.35
N LYS A 105 -27.18 -11.32 3.79
CA LYS A 105 -27.74 -11.15 5.14
C LYS A 105 -26.84 -11.67 6.28
N ARG A 106 -25.86 -12.51 5.95
CA ARG A 106 -24.90 -13.11 6.90
C ARG A 106 -23.52 -12.44 6.81
N TRP A 107 -23.36 -11.38 6.01
CA TRP A 107 -22.08 -10.73 5.78
C TRP A 107 -21.47 -10.17 7.07
N ILE A 108 -20.25 -10.63 7.39
CA ILE A 108 -19.44 -10.13 8.50
C ILE A 108 -18.59 -8.97 7.97
N ARG A 109 -19.05 -7.75 8.23
CA ARG A 109 -18.45 -6.52 7.72
C ARG A 109 -17.42 -5.96 8.70
N LYS A 110 -16.21 -5.68 8.22
CA LYS A 110 -15.20 -4.87 8.92
C LYS A 110 -15.80 -3.48 9.19
N PRO A 111 -15.78 -2.97 10.43
CA PRO A 111 -16.29 -1.65 10.73
C PRO A 111 -15.50 -0.56 9.98
N GLU A 112 -16.21 0.47 9.53
CA GLU A 112 -15.58 1.67 8.96
C GLU A 112 -14.81 2.41 10.04
N GLY A 113 -13.55 2.74 9.75
CA GLY A 113 -12.64 3.39 10.67
C GLY A 113 -11.42 4.00 9.98
N ARG A 114 -10.53 4.58 10.79
CA ARG A 114 -9.27 5.18 10.32
C ARG A 114 -8.30 4.08 9.90
N GLU A 115 -7.96 4.02 8.62
CA GLU A 115 -6.98 3.04 8.12
C GLU A 115 -5.55 3.54 8.37
N ARG A 116 -4.92 3.01 9.42
CA ARG A 116 -3.56 3.39 9.85
C ARG A 116 -2.47 2.57 9.15
N LEU A 117 -1.23 3.04 9.24
CA LEU A 117 -0.04 2.30 8.78
C LEU A 117 0.44 1.23 9.76
N ASP A 118 -0.12 1.17 10.97
CA ASP A 118 0.42 0.44 12.12
C ASP A 118 0.88 -0.99 11.81
N THR A 119 0.03 -1.80 11.17
CA THR A 119 0.39 -3.18 10.83
C THR A 119 1.52 -3.26 9.79
N LEU A 120 1.56 -2.33 8.84
CA LEU A 120 2.67 -2.21 7.90
C LEU A 120 3.97 -1.78 8.60
N LEU A 121 3.88 -0.89 9.60
CA LEU A 121 5.04 -0.47 10.38
C LEU A 121 5.54 -1.61 11.28
N GLN A 122 4.63 -2.38 11.89
CA GLN A 122 4.98 -3.59 12.65
C GLN A 122 5.73 -4.59 11.78
N ALA A 123 5.27 -4.79 10.53
CA ALA A 123 5.98 -5.60 9.56
C ALA A 123 7.38 -5.03 9.28
N CYS A 124 7.50 -3.72 9.04
CA CYS A 124 8.77 -3.06 8.74
C CYS A 124 9.79 -3.10 9.89
N SER A 125 9.33 -3.23 11.14
CA SER A 125 10.18 -3.32 12.32
C SER A 125 10.47 -4.75 12.78
N ARG A 126 9.90 -5.76 12.11
CA ARG A 126 9.98 -7.14 12.58
C ARG A 126 11.43 -7.64 12.63
N LEU A 127 11.75 -8.28 13.77
CA LEU A 127 12.95 -9.09 13.95
C LEU A 127 12.72 -10.48 13.35
N ASP A 128 13.78 -11.05 12.79
CA ASP A 128 13.80 -12.36 12.18
C ASP A 128 14.33 -13.27 13.29
N LEU A 129 13.44 -14.02 13.93
CA LEU A 129 13.80 -14.82 15.10
C LEU A 129 14.79 -15.95 14.75
N ASP A 130 14.90 -16.29 13.46
CA ASP A 130 15.79 -17.30 12.92
C ASP A 130 17.17 -16.73 12.52
N ALA A 131 17.30 -15.40 12.41
CA ALA A 131 18.58 -14.74 12.20
C ALA A 131 19.15 -14.36 13.58
N GLY A 132 20.27 -14.97 13.97
CA GLY A 132 20.93 -14.72 15.25
C GLY A 132 21.04 -13.23 15.61
N SER A 133 20.99 -12.94 16.92
CA SER A 133 20.60 -11.65 17.54
C SER A 133 21.44 -10.40 17.22
N GLU A 134 22.32 -10.42 16.22
CA GLU A 134 23.18 -9.28 15.87
C GLU A 134 23.03 -8.78 14.42
N CYS A 135 22.27 -9.47 13.55
CA CYS A 135 22.08 -9.02 12.17
C CYS A 135 20.72 -8.35 11.96
N ARG A 136 20.72 -7.13 11.40
CA ARG A 136 19.50 -6.46 10.91
C ARG A 136 18.76 -7.40 9.96
N THR A 137 17.45 -7.52 10.14
CA THR A 137 16.63 -8.34 9.25
C THR A 137 16.64 -7.78 7.83
N ARG A 138 16.39 -8.62 6.83
CA ARG A 138 16.25 -8.18 5.44
C ARG A 138 15.26 -7.02 5.32
N ILE A 139 14.15 -7.04 6.07
CA ILE A 139 13.16 -5.96 6.01
C ILE A 139 13.65 -4.67 6.67
N GLN A 140 14.36 -4.74 7.81
CA GLN A 140 14.92 -3.55 8.46
C GLN A 140 15.97 -2.85 7.59
N ALA A 141 16.81 -3.63 6.90
CA ALA A 141 17.79 -3.09 5.97
C ALA A 141 17.13 -2.38 4.76
N GLU A 142 16.02 -2.94 4.25
CA GLU A 142 15.26 -2.31 3.17
C GLU A 142 14.48 -1.08 3.65
N ARG A 143 13.94 -1.11 4.88
CA ARG A 143 13.27 0.04 5.53
C ARG A 143 14.18 1.25 5.61
N GLN A 144 15.42 1.07 6.04
CA GLN A 144 16.41 2.16 6.15
C GLN A 144 16.76 2.82 4.81
N ARG A 145 16.61 2.07 3.72
CA ARG A 145 16.87 2.56 2.36
C ARG A 145 15.61 3.04 1.66
N ALA A 146 14.43 2.90 2.28
CA ALA A 146 13.17 3.26 1.65
C ALA A 146 13.04 4.78 1.58
N ASP A 147 12.59 5.28 0.44
CA ASP A 147 12.21 6.68 0.27
C ASP A 147 10.73 6.89 0.62
N VAL A 148 9.91 5.86 0.41
CA VAL A 148 8.47 5.90 0.67
C VAL A 148 8.00 4.59 1.32
N ILE A 149 7.19 4.68 2.38
CA ILE A 149 6.49 3.55 3.00
C ILE A 149 4.99 3.88 3.07
N THR A 150 4.16 3.08 2.42
CA THR A 150 2.70 3.29 2.42
C THR A 150 1.93 2.02 2.02
N TRP A 151 0.61 2.03 2.14
CA TRP A 151 -0.25 1.00 1.56
C TRP A 151 -0.30 1.12 0.04
N ARG A 152 -0.34 -0.02 -0.66
CA ARG A 152 -0.44 -0.12 -2.12
C ARG A 152 -1.62 0.67 -2.67
N GLY A 153 -2.76 0.69 -1.97
CA GLY A 153 -3.93 1.47 -2.39
C GLY A 153 -3.63 2.96 -2.54
N ILE A 154 -2.83 3.53 -1.64
CA ILE A 154 -2.35 4.92 -1.73
C ILE A 154 -1.41 5.08 -2.92
N GLY A 155 -0.46 4.15 -3.10
CA GLY A 155 0.41 4.14 -4.29
C GLY A 155 -0.38 4.14 -5.60
N THR A 156 -1.47 3.37 -5.68
CA THR A 156 -2.39 3.38 -6.83
C THR A 156 -3.04 4.76 -7.00
N LYS A 157 -3.60 5.36 -5.94
CA LYS A 157 -4.20 6.71 -5.98
C LYS A 157 -3.23 7.75 -6.56
N LEU A 158 -1.97 7.72 -6.13
CA LEU A 158 -0.94 8.61 -6.65
C LEU A 158 -0.67 8.38 -8.14
N LEU A 159 -0.47 7.13 -8.56
CA LEU A 159 -0.13 6.77 -9.95
C LEU A 159 -1.25 7.06 -10.94
N ILE A 160 -2.50 6.84 -10.55
CA ILE A 160 -3.65 6.98 -11.46
C ILE A 160 -4.32 8.35 -11.40
N ALA A 161 -3.85 9.28 -10.56
CA ALA A 161 -4.45 10.60 -10.41
C ALA A 161 -4.71 11.36 -11.72
N PRO A 162 -3.86 11.28 -12.78
CA PRO A 162 -4.15 11.92 -14.07
C PRO A 162 -5.41 11.39 -14.77
N TYR A 163 -5.89 10.21 -14.37
CA TYR A 163 -7.08 9.55 -14.90
C TYR A 163 -8.25 9.52 -13.90
N GLU A 164 -8.06 10.02 -12.68
CA GLU A 164 -9.14 10.17 -11.72
C GLU A 164 -9.86 11.50 -11.94
N GLY A 165 -11.11 11.43 -12.38
CA GLY A 165 -11.92 12.58 -12.76
C GLY A 165 -13.14 12.83 -11.86
N ARG A 166 -13.39 11.95 -10.89
CA ARG A 166 -14.61 11.99 -10.07
C ARG A 166 -14.30 12.32 -8.63
N ASP A 167 -13.41 11.55 -8.03
CA ASP A 167 -13.27 11.52 -6.58
C ASP A 167 -12.00 12.26 -6.12
N SER A 168 -12.18 13.33 -5.35
CA SER A 168 -11.08 13.97 -4.62
C SER A 168 -10.64 13.10 -3.45
N TRP A 169 -9.39 13.23 -3.03
CA TRP A 169 -8.89 12.54 -1.86
C TRP A 169 -7.84 13.35 -1.12
N GLU A 170 -7.63 12.98 0.13
CA GLU A 170 -6.67 13.60 1.02
C GLU A 170 -5.80 12.55 1.71
N LEU A 171 -4.50 12.82 1.80
CA LEU A 171 -3.53 11.96 2.48
C LEU A 171 -2.79 12.78 3.54
N ASN A 172 -2.53 12.15 4.68
CA ASN A 172 -1.54 12.67 5.63
C ASN A 172 -0.15 12.22 5.17
N VAL A 173 0.81 13.14 5.22
CA VAL A 173 2.21 12.91 4.84
C VAL A 173 3.09 13.26 6.02
N MET A 174 4.08 12.42 6.32
CA MET A 174 5.16 12.70 7.28
C MET A 174 6.48 12.27 6.65
N GLN A 175 7.58 12.93 6.99
CA GLN A 175 8.91 12.46 6.59
C GLN A 175 9.81 12.31 7.82
N VAL A 176 10.32 11.11 8.07
CA VAL A 176 11.21 10.82 9.20
C VAL A 176 12.46 10.12 8.68
N ASP A 177 13.64 10.59 9.08
CA ASP A 177 14.95 10.09 8.60
C ASP A 177 15.02 9.90 7.06
N GLY A 178 14.52 10.89 6.32
CA GLY A 178 14.50 10.88 4.86
C GLY A 178 13.39 10.03 4.21
N THR A 179 12.73 9.16 4.97
CA THR A 179 11.63 8.30 4.50
C THR A 179 10.29 9.03 4.59
N ILE A 180 9.51 9.03 3.51
CA ILE A 180 8.15 9.57 3.46
C ILE A 180 7.13 8.48 3.81
N TYR A 181 6.23 8.78 4.73
CA TYR A 181 5.09 7.95 5.10
C TYR A 181 3.81 8.62 4.60
N LEU A 182 2.89 7.82 4.05
CA LEU A 182 1.56 8.30 3.64
C LEU A 182 0.46 7.41 4.21
N GLU A 183 -0.55 8.03 4.82
CA GLU A 183 -1.81 7.38 5.20
C GLU A 183 -3.02 8.15 4.67
N GLU A 184 -4.17 7.47 4.58
CA GLU A 184 -5.40 8.11 4.13
C GLU A 184 -5.93 9.03 5.23
N HIS A 185 -6.28 10.27 4.86
CA HIS A 185 -6.99 11.14 5.78
C HIS A 185 -8.45 10.71 5.86
N SER A 186 -8.88 10.27 7.04
CA SER A 186 -10.27 9.92 7.33
C SER A 186 -10.65 10.51 8.69
N ASN A 187 -11.50 11.53 8.67
CA ASN A 187 -12.11 12.08 9.87
C ASN A 187 -13.48 11.44 10.13
N ASP A 188 -14.10 11.78 11.25
CA ASP A 188 -15.36 11.15 11.65
C ASP A 188 -16.49 11.41 10.65
N ASP A 189 -16.52 12.56 9.99
CA ASP A 189 -17.51 12.86 8.95
C ASP A 189 -17.37 11.94 7.73
N ILE A 190 -16.14 11.71 7.27
CA ILE A 190 -15.84 10.78 6.16
C ILE A 190 -16.23 9.35 6.55
N ILE A 191 -15.92 8.94 7.77
CA ILE A 191 -16.24 7.61 8.30
C ILE A 191 -17.76 7.44 8.39
N ASP A 192 -18.48 8.43 8.91
CA ASP A 192 -19.93 8.40 9.03
C ASP A 192 -20.64 8.42 7.68
N ALA A 193 -20.10 9.14 6.70
CA ALA A 193 -20.59 9.09 5.32
C ALA A 193 -20.48 7.66 4.74
N LYS A 194 -19.36 6.96 4.99
CA LYS A 194 -19.18 5.54 4.59
C LYS A 194 -20.16 4.60 5.31
N ARG A 195 -20.49 4.88 6.57
CA ARG A 195 -21.49 4.12 7.35
C ARG A 195 -22.91 4.29 6.79
N ARG A 196 -23.26 5.48 6.28
CA ARG A 196 -24.58 5.80 5.70
C ARG A 196 -24.76 5.33 4.25
N MET A 197 -23.86 4.49 3.74
CA MET A 197 -23.94 3.92 2.40
C MET A 197 -25.28 3.21 2.17
N SER A 198 -25.93 3.47 1.03
CA SER A 198 -27.24 2.88 0.71
C SER A 198 -27.20 1.35 0.59
N ALA A 199 -28.33 0.68 0.86
CA ALA A 199 -28.43 -0.77 0.73
C ALA A 199 -28.03 -1.29 -0.67
N LYS A 200 -28.33 -0.51 -1.72
CA LYS A 200 -27.93 -0.83 -3.09
C LYS A 200 -26.41 -0.80 -3.26
N GLN A 201 -25.74 0.23 -2.74
CA GLN A 201 -24.27 0.34 -2.80
C GLN A 201 -23.60 -0.76 -1.97
N GLN A 202 -24.14 -1.06 -0.78
CA GLN A 202 -23.66 -2.15 0.06
C GLN A 202 -23.76 -3.51 -0.66
N LEU A 203 -24.87 -3.78 -1.35
CA LEU A 203 -25.03 -4.99 -2.15
C LEU A 203 -24.03 -5.06 -3.32
N MET A 204 -23.77 -3.94 -3.99
CA MET A 204 -22.77 -3.88 -5.07
C MET A 204 -21.35 -4.13 -4.56
N MET A 205 -21.02 -3.63 -3.37
CA MET A 205 -19.74 -3.88 -2.71
C MET A 205 -19.63 -5.36 -2.29
N TYR A 206 -20.71 -5.91 -1.74
CA TYR A 206 -20.78 -7.32 -1.35
C TYR A 206 -20.51 -8.27 -2.52
N TYR A 207 -20.96 -7.94 -3.74
CA TYR A 207 -20.69 -8.77 -4.91
C TYR A 207 -19.19 -9.00 -5.17
N GLY A 208 -18.32 -8.05 -4.84
CA GLY A 208 -16.86 -8.23 -4.90
C GLY A 208 -16.39 -9.31 -3.93
N TYR A 209 -16.72 -9.16 -2.64
CA TYR A 209 -16.34 -10.11 -1.60
C TYR A 209 -16.96 -11.50 -1.81
N ALA A 210 -18.20 -11.56 -2.30
CA ALA A 210 -18.85 -12.80 -2.65
C ALA A 210 -18.13 -13.49 -3.81
N PHE A 211 -17.73 -12.73 -4.84
CA PHE A 211 -16.97 -13.26 -5.97
C PHE A 211 -15.61 -13.83 -5.52
N GLU A 212 -14.89 -13.11 -4.67
CA GLU A 212 -13.65 -13.62 -4.05
C GLU A 212 -13.89 -14.93 -3.30
N SER A 213 -14.96 -15.01 -2.50
CA SER A 213 -15.34 -16.24 -1.81
C SER A 213 -15.60 -17.41 -2.78
N TYR A 214 -16.34 -17.17 -3.87
CA TYR A 214 -16.57 -18.19 -4.90
C TYR A 214 -15.31 -18.58 -5.68
N CYS A 215 -14.30 -17.70 -5.74
CA CYS A 215 -13.07 -17.89 -6.50
C CYS A 215 -11.90 -18.43 -5.67
N THR A 216 -12.10 -18.75 -4.38
CA THR A 216 -10.99 -19.05 -3.48
C THR A 216 -11.24 -20.23 -2.55
N THR A 217 -10.20 -21.01 -2.27
CA THR A 217 -10.23 -22.15 -1.34
C THR A 217 -9.05 -22.11 -0.38
N HIS A 218 -9.20 -22.68 0.82
CA HIS A 218 -8.07 -22.91 1.73
C HIS A 218 -7.18 -24.09 1.30
N LEU A 219 -7.67 -24.95 0.40
CA LEU A 219 -6.93 -26.11 -0.06
C LEU A 219 -5.88 -25.72 -1.12
N PRO A 220 -4.61 -26.09 -0.95
CA PRO A 220 -3.61 -25.85 -1.97
C PRO A 220 -3.93 -26.64 -3.26
N PRO A 221 -3.40 -26.23 -4.43
CA PRO A 221 -3.74 -26.84 -5.73
C PRO A 221 -3.62 -28.37 -5.80
N ASN A 222 -2.68 -28.96 -5.06
CA ASN A 222 -2.46 -30.43 -5.02
C ASN A 222 -3.61 -31.19 -4.35
N HIS A 223 -4.40 -30.53 -3.50
CA HIS A 223 -5.55 -31.11 -2.81
C HIS A 223 -6.89 -30.73 -3.45
N ARG A 224 -6.90 -30.18 -4.68
CA ARG A 224 -8.14 -29.80 -5.39
C ARG A 224 -9.15 -30.92 -5.57
N LYS A 225 -8.72 -32.19 -5.57
CA LYS A 225 -9.61 -33.37 -5.61
C LYS A 225 -10.47 -33.52 -4.35
N GLN A 226 -10.11 -32.84 -3.26
CA GLN A 226 -10.85 -32.82 -1.99
C GLN A 226 -11.86 -31.66 -1.93
N VAL A 227 -11.92 -30.79 -2.94
CA VAL A 227 -12.96 -29.77 -3.02
C VAL A 227 -14.30 -30.48 -3.25
N PRO A 228 -15.34 -30.21 -2.44
CA PRO A 228 -16.64 -30.87 -2.58
C PRO A 228 -17.17 -30.80 -4.02
N ALA A 229 -17.64 -31.93 -4.55
CA ALA A 229 -18.19 -32.02 -5.90
C ALA A 229 -19.44 -31.14 -6.08
N HIS A 230 -20.20 -30.94 -5.00
CA HIS A 230 -21.42 -30.12 -4.99
C HIS A 230 -21.09 -28.62 -4.78
N ARG A 231 -20.41 -28.01 -5.75
CA ARG A 231 -20.32 -26.56 -5.90
C ARG A 231 -21.68 -26.05 -6.37
N SER A 232 -22.61 -25.86 -5.44
CA SER A 232 -23.95 -25.40 -5.78
C SER A 232 -23.93 -23.97 -6.34
N SER A 233 -24.87 -23.65 -7.23
CA SER A 233 -25.12 -22.27 -7.68
C SER A 233 -25.65 -21.35 -6.56
N GLU A 234 -26.05 -21.93 -5.43
CA GLU A 234 -26.61 -21.27 -4.24
C GLU A 234 -25.62 -21.30 -3.06
N GLY A 235 -24.39 -20.85 -3.30
CA GLY A 235 -23.37 -20.79 -2.26
C GLY A 235 -22.52 -22.05 -2.19
N TRP A 236 -21.21 -21.87 -2.32
CA TRP A 236 -20.22 -22.92 -2.10
C TRP A 236 -19.40 -22.70 -0.82
N GLY A 237 -19.51 -21.54 -0.19
CA GLY A 237 -18.97 -21.31 1.16
C GLY A 237 -20.03 -21.62 2.21
N ASP A 238 -19.84 -22.68 2.98
CA ASP A 238 -20.59 -22.89 4.23
C ASP A 238 -20.31 -21.78 5.26
N GLU A 239 -19.28 -20.97 5.01
CA GLU A 239 -18.85 -19.85 5.84
C GLU A 239 -19.40 -18.51 5.30
N ALA A 240 -19.86 -17.67 6.22
CA ALA A 240 -20.22 -16.30 5.90
C ALA A 240 -19.03 -15.55 5.27
N VAL A 241 -19.31 -14.66 4.32
CA VAL A 241 -18.29 -13.75 3.79
C VAL A 241 -17.82 -12.85 4.94
N ASP A 242 -16.53 -12.89 5.26
CA ASP A 242 -15.91 -12.11 6.32
C ASP A 242 -14.78 -11.23 5.79
N THR A 243 -14.96 -9.91 5.93
CA THR A 243 -14.01 -8.88 5.44
C THR A 243 -12.96 -8.50 6.49
N HIS A 244 -12.98 -9.11 7.67
CA HIS A 244 -11.86 -9.01 8.61
C HIS A 244 -10.66 -9.82 8.12
N VAL A 245 -10.92 -10.95 7.46
CA VAL A 245 -9.90 -11.91 7.04
C VAL A 245 -9.18 -11.41 5.79
N GLN A 246 -7.86 -11.20 5.87
CA GLN A 246 -7.04 -10.73 4.74
C GLN A 246 -5.66 -11.36 4.79
N TRP A 247 -5.10 -11.68 3.64
CA TRP A 247 -3.69 -12.01 3.53
C TRP A 247 -2.94 -10.85 2.86
N CYS A 248 -1.93 -10.32 3.55
CA CYS A 248 -1.21 -9.14 3.12
C CYS A 248 0.23 -9.48 2.79
N SER A 249 0.70 -8.94 1.67
CA SER A 249 2.10 -9.00 1.24
C SER A 249 2.75 -7.63 1.41
N VAL A 250 3.93 -7.61 2.01
CA VAL A 250 4.81 -6.43 2.05
C VAL A 250 5.90 -6.62 1.01
N VAL A 251 6.00 -5.68 0.08
CA VAL A 251 6.93 -5.75 -1.06
C VAL A 251 7.85 -4.54 -1.07
N LYS A 252 9.06 -4.73 -1.60
CA LYS A 252 9.91 -3.63 -2.05
C LYS A 252 9.84 -3.48 -3.56
N THR A 253 9.94 -2.25 -4.04
CA THR A 253 10.06 -1.91 -5.46
C THR A 253 10.83 -0.59 -5.62
N LYS A 254 11.06 -0.18 -6.87
CA LYS A 254 11.71 1.08 -7.23
C LYS A 254 10.93 1.74 -8.37
N LEU A 255 10.65 3.03 -8.24
CA LEU A 255 10.10 3.89 -9.29
C LEU A 255 11.13 4.98 -9.58
N GLY A 256 11.74 4.95 -10.77
CA GLY A 256 12.86 5.81 -11.09
C GLY A 256 14.02 5.56 -10.12
N ASP A 257 14.39 6.60 -9.37
CA ASP A 257 15.39 6.53 -8.31
C ASP A 257 14.84 6.38 -6.90
N HIS A 258 13.51 6.26 -6.76
CA HIS A 258 12.86 6.16 -5.47
C HIS A 258 12.61 4.70 -5.08
N ARG A 259 13.02 4.31 -3.87
CA ARG A 259 12.79 3.00 -3.25
C ARG A 259 11.50 3.03 -2.45
N LEU A 260 10.61 2.09 -2.69
CA LEU A 260 9.29 2.03 -2.05
C LEU A 260 9.13 0.71 -1.30
N ILE A 261 8.56 0.78 -0.09
CA ILE A 261 7.95 -0.37 0.58
C ILE A 261 6.44 -0.19 0.55
N LEU A 262 5.75 -1.19 0.00
CA LEU A 262 4.31 -1.17 -0.16
C LEU A 262 3.70 -2.38 0.55
N GLY A 263 2.75 -2.16 1.46
CA GLY A 263 1.87 -3.20 1.99
C GLY A 263 0.64 -3.35 1.12
N GLY A 264 0.17 -4.56 0.84
CA GLY A 264 -1.07 -4.75 0.09
C GLY A 264 -1.73 -6.08 0.34
N GLU A 265 -3.06 -6.06 0.46
CA GLU A 265 -3.90 -7.25 0.42
C GLU A 265 -3.77 -7.97 -0.92
N VAL A 266 -3.76 -9.30 -0.85
CA VAL A 266 -3.73 -10.21 -1.99
C VAL A 266 -4.80 -11.27 -1.80
N ASP A 267 -5.75 -11.32 -2.74
CA ASP A 267 -6.97 -12.13 -2.63
C ASP A 267 -6.67 -13.64 -2.59
N CYS A 268 -5.74 -14.11 -3.42
CA CYS A 268 -5.33 -15.52 -3.47
C CYS A 268 -4.03 -15.77 -4.24
N SER A 269 -3.55 -17.02 -4.18
CA SER A 269 -2.45 -17.54 -4.99
C SER A 269 -2.92 -18.54 -6.04
N PHE A 270 -2.31 -18.48 -7.23
CA PHE A 270 -2.51 -19.47 -8.30
C PHE A 270 -1.58 -20.68 -8.20
N LEU A 271 -0.42 -20.53 -7.54
CA LEU A 271 0.65 -21.53 -7.50
C LEU A 271 0.82 -22.11 -6.09
N LEU A 272 1.31 -23.36 -6.07
CA LEU A 272 1.77 -24.03 -4.85
C LEU A 272 2.90 -23.22 -4.20
N GLY A 273 2.84 -23.08 -2.88
CA GLY A 273 3.87 -22.43 -2.08
C GLY A 273 5.22 -23.14 -2.18
N VAL A 274 6.04 -22.74 -3.15
CA VAL A 274 7.49 -23.03 -3.15
C VAL A 274 8.21 -21.69 -2.98
N PRO A 275 8.78 -21.40 -1.79
CA PRO A 275 9.45 -20.13 -1.49
C PRO A 275 10.71 -19.85 -2.34
N LEU A 276 11.25 -20.85 -3.06
CA LEU A 276 12.59 -20.81 -3.65
C LEU A 276 12.66 -20.62 -5.18
N LEU A 277 11.51 -20.57 -5.88
CA LEU A 277 11.46 -20.36 -7.35
C LEU A 277 10.58 -19.17 -7.76
N CYS A 278 10.31 -18.25 -6.83
CA CYS A 278 9.37 -17.14 -7.00
C CYS A 278 9.83 -16.05 -7.99
N ASP A 279 11.11 -16.04 -8.41
CA ASP A 279 11.67 -14.95 -9.21
C ASP A 279 11.41 -15.05 -10.73
N ILE A 280 11.09 -16.22 -11.30
CA ILE A 280 11.02 -16.37 -12.77
C ILE A 280 9.59 -16.63 -13.30
N SER A 281 8.65 -17.14 -12.49
CA SER A 281 7.32 -17.59 -12.99
C SER A 281 6.10 -17.06 -12.24
N CYS A 282 6.24 -16.12 -11.30
CA CYS A 282 5.07 -15.51 -10.64
C CYS A 282 4.40 -14.48 -11.58
N GLN A 283 3.80 -14.96 -12.67
CA GLN A 283 2.96 -14.15 -13.53
C GLN A 283 1.76 -13.68 -12.69
N LYS A 284 1.61 -12.37 -12.55
CA LYS A 284 0.47 -11.78 -11.83
C LYS A 284 -0.73 -11.79 -12.78
N GLU A 285 -1.81 -12.39 -12.31
CA GLU A 285 -3.06 -12.55 -13.05
C GLU A 285 -4.18 -11.77 -12.37
N ILE A 286 -5.11 -11.26 -13.18
CA ILE A 286 -6.36 -10.63 -12.75
C ILE A 286 -7.51 -11.45 -13.31
N VAL A 287 -8.41 -11.88 -12.43
CA VAL A 287 -9.62 -12.62 -12.81
C VAL A 287 -10.83 -11.69 -12.71
N VAL A 288 -11.57 -11.57 -13.80
CA VAL A 288 -12.76 -10.71 -13.89
C VAL A 288 -13.99 -11.59 -14.05
N GLY A 289 -14.90 -11.51 -13.09
CA GLY A 289 -16.23 -12.10 -13.17
C GLY A 289 -17.25 -11.12 -13.74
N PHE A 290 -17.79 -11.43 -14.90
CA PHE A 290 -18.91 -10.68 -15.49
C PHE A 290 -20.22 -11.23 -14.93
N ARG A 291 -21.06 -10.34 -14.38
CA ARG A 291 -22.34 -10.71 -13.77
C ARG A 291 -23.53 -10.08 -14.49
N SER A 292 -24.70 -10.70 -14.35
CA SER A 292 -25.97 -10.09 -14.72
C SER A 292 -26.35 -8.97 -13.74
N PRO A 293 -27.31 -8.08 -14.10
CA PRO A 293 -27.84 -7.07 -13.18
C PRO A 293 -28.35 -7.64 -11.86
N ASN A 294 -28.90 -8.87 -11.89
CA ASN A 294 -29.44 -9.58 -10.74
C ASN A 294 -28.37 -10.29 -9.88
N GLY A 295 -27.09 -10.17 -10.23
CA GLY A 295 -25.98 -10.70 -9.42
C GLY A 295 -25.49 -12.10 -9.79
N TYR A 296 -25.90 -12.66 -10.92
CA TYR A 296 -25.49 -14.00 -11.33
C TYR A 296 -24.25 -13.96 -12.23
N ILE A 297 -23.21 -14.74 -11.91
CA ILE A 297 -22.00 -14.84 -12.75
C ILE A 297 -22.37 -15.42 -14.12
N GLN A 298 -22.02 -14.71 -15.18
CA GLN A 298 -22.26 -15.09 -16.59
C GLN A 298 -20.99 -15.60 -17.26
N ASN A 299 -19.85 -14.97 -16.96
CA ASN A 299 -18.57 -15.29 -17.58
C ASN A 299 -17.40 -14.95 -16.64
N VAL A 300 -16.27 -15.62 -16.81
CA VAL A 300 -15.03 -15.37 -16.08
C VAL A 300 -13.88 -15.28 -17.06
N GLN A 301 -13.06 -14.24 -16.95
CA GLN A 301 -11.91 -14.04 -17.82
C GLN A 301 -10.66 -13.72 -17.01
N THR A 302 -9.54 -14.36 -17.37
CA THR A 302 -8.23 -14.12 -16.76
C THR A 302 -7.38 -13.25 -17.69
N PHE A 303 -6.71 -12.26 -17.11
CA PHE A 303 -5.79 -11.35 -17.79
C PHE A 303 -4.43 -11.38 -17.10
N ARG A 304 -3.34 -11.41 -17.88
CA ARG A 304 -2.00 -11.23 -17.33
C ARG A 304 -1.73 -9.74 -17.17
N THR A 305 -1.27 -9.32 -16.00
CA THR A 305 -1.02 -7.90 -15.69
C THR A 305 -0.04 -7.25 -16.67
N LEU A 306 0.99 -7.99 -17.11
CA LEU A 306 2.00 -7.51 -18.05
C LEU A 306 1.45 -7.26 -19.47
N ASP A 307 0.30 -7.87 -19.82
CA ASP A 307 -0.33 -7.67 -21.12
C ASP A 307 -1.27 -6.45 -21.14
N LEU A 308 -1.79 -6.01 -19.97
CA LEU A 308 -2.74 -4.90 -19.89
C LEU A 308 -2.25 -3.61 -20.56
N PRO A 309 -0.99 -3.14 -20.35
CA PRO A 309 -0.44 -2.00 -21.08
C PRO A 309 -0.53 -2.12 -22.61
N ARG A 310 -0.33 -3.32 -23.14
CA ARG A 310 -0.40 -3.59 -24.58
C ARG A 310 -1.85 -3.60 -25.06
N MET A 311 -2.77 -4.15 -24.26
CA MET A 311 -4.19 -4.23 -24.57
C MET A 311 -4.88 -2.87 -24.68
N VAL A 312 -4.38 -1.84 -24.00
CA VAL A 312 -4.95 -0.48 -24.00
C VAL A 312 -4.24 0.48 -24.93
N ARG A 313 -3.09 0.09 -25.49
CA ARG A 313 -2.27 0.94 -26.36
C ARG A 313 -3.04 1.38 -27.60
N GLY A 314 -3.04 2.68 -27.88
CA GLY A 314 -3.65 3.25 -29.07
C GLY A 314 -5.18 3.29 -29.05
N LYS A 315 -5.83 2.85 -27.96
CA LYS A 315 -7.28 2.94 -27.84
C LYS A 315 -7.70 4.37 -27.43
N PRO A 316 -8.79 4.92 -28.01
CA PRO A 316 -9.29 6.23 -27.61
C PRO A 316 -9.76 6.18 -26.15
N ASN A 317 -9.49 7.26 -25.40
CA ASN A 317 -9.87 7.43 -23.98
C ASN A 317 -9.27 6.36 -23.03
N ALA A 318 -8.26 5.61 -23.46
CA ALA A 318 -7.60 4.64 -22.61
C ALA A 318 -6.46 5.28 -21.81
N TRP A 319 -6.15 4.71 -20.64
CA TRP A 319 -5.04 5.16 -19.82
C TRP A 319 -3.70 4.83 -20.48
N ASN A 320 -2.71 5.70 -20.24
CA ASN A 320 -1.33 5.53 -20.66
C ASN A 320 -0.46 5.14 -19.44
N PRO A 321 0.08 3.91 -19.39
CA PRO A 321 0.94 3.46 -18.30
C PRO A 321 2.19 4.31 -18.09
N SER A 322 2.81 4.79 -19.17
CA SER A 322 4.00 5.64 -19.10
C SER A 322 3.70 6.97 -18.43
N LEU A 323 2.50 7.53 -18.67
CA LEU A 323 2.05 8.74 -17.98
C LEU A 323 1.90 8.50 -16.48
N CYS A 324 1.27 7.39 -16.07
CA CYS A 324 1.09 7.05 -14.66
C CYS A 324 2.43 6.95 -13.91
N LEU A 325 3.43 6.29 -14.52
CA LEU A 325 4.75 6.14 -13.91
C LEU A 325 5.51 7.47 -13.82
N THR A 326 5.51 8.25 -14.90
CA THR A 326 6.15 9.58 -14.94
C THR A 326 5.51 10.51 -13.90
N TRP A 327 4.18 10.47 -13.81
CA TRP A 327 3.44 11.24 -12.82
C TRP A 327 3.79 10.80 -11.39
N GLY A 328 3.74 9.49 -11.10
CA GLY A 328 4.10 8.98 -9.76
C GLY A 328 5.50 9.38 -9.31
N GLU A 329 6.49 9.34 -10.20
CA GLU A 329 7.84 9.82 -9.90
C GLU A 329 7.86 11.33 -9.61
N SER A 330 7.13 12.10 -10.41
CA SER A 330 6.99 13.56 -10.22
C SER A 330 6.37 13.89 -8.86
N VAL A 331 5.37 13.11 -8.40
CA VAL A 331 4.78 13.28 -7.07
C VAL A 331 5.79 13.05 -5.96
N ILE A 332 6.56 11.95 -6.02
CA ILE A 332 7.55 11.64 -4.98
C ILE A 332 8.65 12.72 -4.95
N THR A 333 9.12 13.15 -6.13
CA THR A 333 10.10 14.23 -6.27
C THR A 333 9.58 15.55 -5.71
N PHE A 334 8.32 15.88 -6.00
CA PHE A 334 7.64 17.06 -5.46
C PHE A 334 7.58 17.01 -3.93
N LEU A 335 7.09 15.92 -3.33
CA LEU A 335 7.02 15.78 -1.87
C LEU A 335 8.40 15.97 -1.22
N LYS A 336 9.44 15.30 -1.74
CA LYS A 336 10.80 15.43 -1.22
C LYS A 336 11.31 16.87 -1.28
N ARG A 337 11.09 17.55 -2.41
CA ARG A 337 11.53 18.94 -2.62
C ARG A 337 10.84 19.91 -1.67
N GLU A 338 9.51 19.85 -1.59
CA GLU A 338 8.74 20.81 -0.78
C GLU A 338 8.97 20.60 0.71
N ILE A 339 8.99 19.35 1.19
CA ILE A 339 9.25 19.04 2.60
C ILE A 339 10.65 19.50 3.02
N ARG A 340 11.67 19.24 2.18
CA ARG A 340 13.04 19.71 2.43
C ARG A 340 13.10 21.23 2.47
N THR A 341 12.52 21.91 1.49
CA THR A 341 12.51 23.37 1.39
C THR A 341 11.86 24.00 2.64
N TYR A 342 10.74 23.43 3.08
CA TYR A 342 10.06 23.89 4.29
C TYR A 342 10.93 23.74 5.55
N ARG A 343 11.58 22.59 5.73
CA ARG A 343 12.48 22.34 6.87
C ARG A 343 13.71 23.25 6.87
N ASP A 344 14.32 23.46 5.72
CA ASP A 344 15.45 24.38 5.57
C ASP A 344 15.04 25.81 5.94
N ASN A 345 13.83 26.24 5.55
CA ASN A 345 13.29 27.55 5.91
C ASN A 345 13.10 27.70 7.43
N ILE A 346 12.45 26.75 8.11
CA ILE A 346 12.27 26.80 9.57
C ILE A 346 13.62 26.87 10.30
N ARG A 347 14.58 26.04 9.90
CA ARG A 347 15.91 25.99 10.53
C ARG A 347 16.66 27.31 10.44
N THR A 348 16.45 28.09 9.38
CA THR A 348 17.08 29.40 9.20
C THR A 348 16.42 30.54 9.98
N GLN A 349 15.22 30.32 10.52
CA GLN A 349 14.40 31.36 11.16
C GLN A 349 14.34 31.24 12.69
N LEU A 350 14.49 30.04 13.24
CA LEU A 350 14.54 29.84 14.68
C LEU A 350 15.94 30.20 15.23
N PRO A 351 16.04 30.95 16.35
CA PRO A 351 17.31 31.12 17.05
C PRO A 351 17.91 29.76 17.39
N LYS A 352 19.21 29.57 17.15
CA LYS A 352 19.94 28.38 17.62
C LYS A 352 19.95 28.38 19.15
N VAL A 353 18.93 27.83 19.78
CA VAL A 353 18.96 27.53 21.22
C VAL A 353 19.88 26.31 21.38
N PRO A 354 20.98 26.38 22.15
CA PRO A 354 21.99 25.32 22.18
C PRO A 354 21.51 23.97 22.70
N ASN A 355 20.31 23.87 23.28
CA ASN A 355 19.79 22.67 23.95
C ASN A 355 18.31 22.33 23.63
N SER A 356 17.69 22.91 22.59
CA SER A 356 16.37 22.42 22.17
C SER A 356 16.58 21.15 21.34
N GLU A 357 16.19 20.01 21.90
CA GLU A 357 16.22 18.70 21.22
C GLU A 357 15.68 18.86 19.79
N THR A 358 16.48 18.42 18.81
CA THR A 358 16.17 18.46 17.37
C THR A 358 14.94 17.63 16.96
N GLY A 359 14.22 17.04 17.92
CA GLY A 359 13.11 16.12 17.72
C GLY A 359 11.80 16.76 17.24
N ASP A 360 11.55 18.04 17.52
CA ASP A 360 10.22 18.65 17.30
C ASP A 360 9.91 18.93 15.81
N SER A 361 10.94 19.05 14.97
CA SER A 361 10.79 19.36 13.54
C SER A 361 10.47 18.15 12.64
N GLU A 362 10.62 16.94 13.17
CA GLU A 362 10.37 15.72 12.41
C GLU A 362 8.91 15.24 12.52
N GLY A 363 8.21 15.61 13.60
CA GLY A 363 6.81 15.25 13.87
C GLY A 363 5.78 16.06 13.08
N ILE A 364 6.23 16.94 12.18
CA ILE A 364 5.37 17.78 11.34
C ILE A 364 4.57 16.88 10.39
N VAL A 365 3.26 17.16 10.30
CA VAL A 365 2.35 16.47 9.38
C VAL A 365 1.95 17.45 8.27
N TRP A 366 1.95 16.96 7.03
CA TRP A 366 1.43 17.67 5.88
C TRP A 366 0.14 17.02 5.38
N ARG A 367 -0.73 17.82 4.76
CA ARG A 367 -1.88 17.37 4.00
C ARG A 367 -1.58 17.45 2.52
N LEU A 368 -1.66 16.31 1.84
CA LEU A 368 -1.65 16.22 0.38
C LEU A 368 -3.10 16.05 -0.10
N THR A 369 -3.62 17.04 -0.80
CA THR A 369 -4.97 17.04 -1.34
C THR A 369 -4.93 16.92 -2.86
N PHE A 370 -5.76 16.02 -3.39
CA PHE A 370 -5.97 15.88 -4.83
C PHE A 370 -7.29 16.49 -5.25
N THR A 371 -7.24 17.36 -6.25
CA THR A 371 -8.42 17.91 -6.91
C THR A 371 -8.53 17.32 -8.31
N PRO A 372 -9.58 16.51 -8.60
CA PRO A 372 -9.76 15.84 -9.89
C PRO A 372 -9.65 16.80 -11.08
N GLY A 373 -8.84 16.42 -12.07
CA GLY A 373 -8.62 17.22 -13.28
C GLY A 373 -7.80 18.50 -13.10
N VAL A 374 -7.35 18.84 -11.87
CA VAL A 374 -6.66 20.10 -11.58
C VAL A 374 -5.21 19.87 -11.14
N ASN A 375 -4.98 19.46 -9.88
CA ASN A 375 -3.64 19.41 -9.29
C ASN A 375 -3.57 18.52 -8.04
N LEU A 376 -2.34 18.36 -7.54
CA LEU A 376 -2.07 18.05 -6.15
C LEU A 376 -1.63 19.31 -5.41
N SER A 377 -2.09 19.47 -4.18
CA SER A 377 -1.66 20.55 -3.30
C SER A 377 -1.14 19.99 -1.98
N LEU A 378 0.01 20.49 -1.53
CA LEU A 378 0.65 20.11 -0.27
C LEU A 378 0.68 21.32 0.67
N ARG A 379 0.24 21.13 1.91
CA ARG A 379 0.32 22.15 2.97
C ARG A 379 0.67 21.51 4.31
N VAL A 380 1.20 22.31 5.22
CA VAL A 380 1.46 21.89 6.61
C VAL A 380 0.13 21.94 7.38
N LEU A 381 -0.08 21.01 8.30
CA LEU A 381 -1.23 21.02 9.19
C LEU A 381 -1.06 22.06 10.31
N ASP A 382 -2.16 22.72 10.68
CA ASP A 382 -2.17 23.52 11.90
C ASP A 382 -2.27 22.64 13.16
N GLN A 383 -2.21 23.26 14.34
CA GLN A 383 -2.23 22.52 15.61
C GLN A 383 -3.55 21.77 15.85
N LYS A 384 -4.68 22.27 15.35
CA LYS A 384 -5.99 21.63 15.51
C LYS A 384 -6.07 20.39 14.62
N GLU A 385 -5.66 20.52 13.37
CA GLU A 385 -5.63 19.42 12.41
C GLU A 385 -4.61 18.35 12.80
N ALA A 386 -3.45 18.75 13.32
CA ALA A 386 -2.47 17.80 13.84
C ALA A 386 -3.03 16.98 15.03
N LYS A 387 -3.79 17.61 15.93
CA LYS A 387 -4.49 16.91 17.03
C LYS A 387 -5.57 15.96 16.51
N GLU A 388 -6.33 16.35 15.48
CA GLU A 388 -7.32 15.47 14.84
C GLU A 388 -6.67 14.22 14.23
N VAL A 389 -5.49 14.38 13.60
CA VAL A 389 -4.75 13.25 13.03
C VAL A 389 -4.26 12.29 14.13
N VAL A 390 -3.74 12.83 15.24
CA VAL A 390 -3.32 12.05 16.43
C VAL A 390 -4.51 11.32 17.05
N ASN A 391 -5.69 11.96 17.09
CA ASN A 391 -6.95 11.35 17.53
C ASN A 391 -6.90 10.75 18.96
N ASP A 392 -6.20 11.42 19.87
CA ASP A 392 -5.95 10.96 21.26
C ASP A 392 -5.28 9.57 21.36
N GLU A 393 -4.61 9.12 20.30
CA GLU A 393 -3.84 7.89 20.27
C GLU A 393 -2.36 8.16 20.63
N ASP A 394 -1.64 7.16 21.14
CA ASP A 394 -0.23 7.30 21.50
C ASP A 394 0.68 7.37 20.25
N ARG A 395 0.83 8.59 19.72
CA ARG A 395 1.46 8.86 18.41
C ARG A 395 2.31 10.14 18.41
N VAL A 396 3.21 10.21 17.44
CA VAL A 396 3.85 11.46 16.99
C VAL A 396 3.41 11.70 15.55
N GLY A 397 2.64 12.77 15.33
CA GLY A 397 1.87 12.91 14.09
C GLY A 397 0.89 11.74 13.93
N PHE A 398 0.98 11.00 12.83
CA PHE A 398 0.21 9.76 12.66
C PHE A 398 1.02 8.47 12.92
N LEU A 399 2.33 8.56 13.16
CA LEU A 399 3.14 7.37 13.44
C LEU A 399 2.95 6.93 14.91
N PRO A 400 2.74 5.64 15.19
CA PRO A 400 2.72 5.13 16.56
C PRO A 400 3.99 5.48 17.33
N ARG A 401 3.87 5.84 18.61
CA ARG A 401 5.01 6.22 19.44
C ARG A 401 6.08 5.13 19.50
N TRP A 402 5.69 3.86 19.68
CA TRP A 402 6.63 2.73 19.66
C TRP A 402 7.49 2.67 18.39
N TYR A 403 6.92 3.05 17.24
CA TYR A 403 7.65 3.04 15.97
C TYR A 403 8.56 4.26 15.87
N TRP A 404 8.05 5.42 16.30
CA TRP A 404 8.82 6.65 16.38
C TRP A 404 10.08 6.48 17.22
N ASP A 405 9.94 5.95 18.43
CA ASP A 405 11.05 5.70 19.36
C ASP A 405 12.03 4.69 18.76
N HIS A 406 11.53 3.62 18.14
CA HIS A 406 12.37 2.66 17.42
C HIS A 406 13.21 3.31 16.30
N LEU A 407 12.68 4.30 15.57
CA LEU A 407 13.45 5.03 14.57
C LEU A 407 14.60 5.83 15.21
N LYS A 408 14.36 6.42 16.38
CA LYS A 408 15.38 7.17 17.14
C LYS A 408 16.49 6.25 17.66
N ASP A 409 16.12 5.13 18.26
CA ASP A 409 17.10 4.16 18.78
C ASP A 409 18.02 3.62 17.68
N VAL A 410 17.45 3.30 16.50
CA VAL A 410 18.22 2.79 15.36
C VAL A 410 19.22 3.82 14.82
N ARG A 411 18.93 5.11 14.98
CA ARG A 411 19.81 6.22 14.57
C ARG A 411 21.01 6.40 15.50
N GLU A 412 20.86 6.07 16.78
CA GLU A 412 21.92 6.21 17.79
C GLU A 412 22.92 5.04 17.79
N LEU A 413 22.57 3.92 17.15
CA LEU A 413 23.49 2.79 17.00
C LEU A 413 24.60 3.10 15.96
N PRO A 414 25.90 2.95 16.30
CA PRO A 414 26.99 3.19 15.35
C PRO A 414 26.89 2.25 14.14
N GLU A 415 27.14 2.77 12.94
CA GLU A 415 27.23 1.98 11.70
C GLU A 415 28.33 0.91 11.84
N ARG A 416 27.97 -0.29 12.29
CA ARG A 416 28.86 -1.45 12.14
C ARG A 416 28.86 -1.83 10.66
N ALA A 417 30.07 -1.86 10.09
CA ALA A 417 30.32 -2.15 8.69
C ALA A 417 29.56 -3.41 8.25
N VAL A 418 28.66 -3.25 7.29
CA VAL A 418 28.05 -4.37 6.58
C VAL A 418 29.18 -5.05 5.79
N PRO A 419 29.44 -6.36 5.97
CA PRO A 419 30.47 -7.05 5.20
C PRO A 419 30.12 -6.93 3.72
N THR A 420 31.09 -6.51 2.91
CA THR A 420 30.90 -6.43 1.46
C THR A 420 30.70 -7.84 0.89
N ASN A 421 29.92 -7.99 -0.19
CA ASN A 421 29.65 -9.27 -0.85
C ASN A 421 30.92 -10.06 -1.23
N SER A 422 32.07 -9.39 -1.33
CA SER A 422 33.39 -10.00 -1.52
C SER A 422 33.89 -10.76 -0.27
N GLN A 423 33.65 -10.22 0.93
CA GLN A 423 34.06 -10.85 2.19
C GLN A 423 33.18 -12.06 2.55
N ALA A 424 31.87 -12.01 2.24
CA ALA A 424 30.98 -13.14 2.41
C ALA A 424 31.34 -14.35 1.52
N ARG A 425 31.81 -14.08 0.28
CA ARG A 425 32.30 -15.13 -0.64
C ARG A 425 33.63 -15.74 -0.19
N ALA A 426 34.53 -14.94 0.36
CA ALA A 426 35.80 -15.43 0.89
C ALA A 426 35.60 -16.36 2.10
N ASN A 427 34.66 -16.02 2.99
CA ASN A 427 34.36 -16.82 4.18
C ASN A 427 33.68 -18.17 3.84
N LEU A 428 32.84 -18.21 2.80
CA LEU A 428 32.24 -19.47 2.32
C LEU A 428 33.29 -20.41 1.70
N GLN A 429 34.28 -19.88 0.98
CA GLN A 429 35.35 -20.68 0.40
C GLN A 429 36.35 -21.21 1.45
N GLN A 430 36.55 -20.50 2.56
CA GLN A 430 37.35 -20.99 3.69
C GLN A 430 36.61 -22.07 4.53
N ALA A 431 35.28 -22.00 4.62
CA ALA A 431 34.46 -22.99 5.32
C ALA A 431 34.40 -24.34 4.56
N ASP A 432 34.31 -24.32 3.23
CA ASP A 432 34.34 -25.54 2.42
C ASP A 432 35.72 -26.23 2.43
N ALA A 433 36.82 -25.46 2.53
CA ALA A 433 38.18 -26.01 2.61
C ALA A 433 38.46 -26.73 3.94
N THR A 434 37.79 -26.34 5.03
CA THR A 434 37.92 -26.96 6.36
C THR A 434 37.00 -28.17 6.55
N ALA A 435 35.89 -28.25 5.81
CA ALA A 435 34.98 -29.41 5.83
C ALA A 435 35.54 -30.64 5.11
N HIS A 436 36.47 -30.47 4.15
CA HIS A 436 37.07 -31.59 3.39
C HIS A 436 38.25 -32.27 4.11
N SER A 437 38.66 -31.82 5.31
CA SER A 437 39.73 -32.46 6.09
C SER A 437 39.24 -33.35 7.24
N SER A 438 37.93 -33.52 7.44
CA SER A 438 37.40 -34.37 8.52
C SER A 438 36.24 -35.26 8.05
N SER A 439 36.55 -36.25 7.21
CA SER A 439 35.65 -37.38 6.96
C SER A 439 36.06 -38.58 7.82
N SER A 440 35.36 -38.81 8.93
CA SER A 440 35.31 -40.12 9.59
C SER A 440 33.86 -40.53 9.79
N SER A 441 33.54 -41.69 9.24
CA SER A 441 32.24 -42.36 9.13
C SER A 441 31.48 -42.52 10.46
N SER A 442 30.18 -42.21 10.44
CA SER A 442 29.17 -42.97 11.21
C SER A 442 27.77 -42.82 10.59
N ARG A 443 27.19 -43.98 10.26
CA ARG A 443 25.76 -44.14 9.92
C ARG A 443 24.94 -44.06 11.19
N ILE A 444 23.93 -43.19 11.24
CA ILE A 444 22.79 -43.36 12.17
C ILE A 444 21.48 -43.01 11.44
N SER A 445 20.55 -43.95 11.53
CA SER A 445 19.17 -43.98 11.04
C SER A 445 18.23 -43.05 11.81
N ALA A 446 17.27 -42.43 11.11
CA ALA A 446 16.03 -41.89 11.68
C ALA A 446 14.87 -42.52 10.87
N ILE A 447 14.05 -43.43 11.39
CA ILE A 447 13.00 -43.30 12.43
C ILE A 447 12.12 -42.08 12.16
N GLY A 448 10.99 -42.33 11.51
CA GLY A 448 9.93 -41.34 11.31
C GLY A 448 8.96 -41.26 12.47
N TRP A 449 8.11 -40.23 12.45
CA TRP A 449 6.77 -40.21 13.05
C TRP A 449 5.85 -39.26 12.29
N THR A 450 4.70 -39.82 11.89
CA THR A 450 3.35 -39.23 11.71
C THR A 450 2.95 -38.35 12.89
N VAL A 451 2.08 -37.33 12.77
CA VAL A 451 0.69 -37.32 12.24
C VAL A 451 0.43 -36.10 11.37
#